data_AF-A0A1H3NCC0-F1
#
_entry.id   AF-A0A1H3NCC0-F1
#
_cell.length_a   1.000
_cell.length_b   1.000
_cell.length_c   1.000
_cell.angle_alpha   90.00
_cell.angle_beta   90.00
_cell.angle_gamma   90.00
#
_symmetry.space_group_name_H-M   'P 1'
#
loop_
_entity.id
_entity.type
_entity.pdbx_description
1 polymer ?
#
loop_
_entity_poly.entity_id
_entity_poly.type
_entity_poly.pdbx_seq_one_letter_code
_entity_poly.pdbx_strand_id
1 'polypeptide(L)'
;MLKMKHALVALFSSLALCLGLTLALTGNASAANLLTNPGFEVGSLSGWSCTGGASLVSSPVHSGSGALTAAPAGQDKAQCSQTVSVKASTEYTLSAWVQGSYTYLGVTGTGTTDTSTWTPTSGSWTQLSLKFKTGASTSGVTIYLHGWYGQPAYFADDVSLDGPGGTPTTTPTTPTTSSPTTSSPTTSTSNPPTTTTTSNPPGDGTLPKHVLTGYWHNFDNGAKALKIADVPKSYNIIAVSFADATTTPGAVSFTLDPGLASKLGGYTDAQFKADIKTVQARGQKVIISVGGQNGTISVSDSNSANNFANSIKSLISAYGFDGVDIDLENGVNSTYMGQALRSIYSGGGKIITMAPQTIDMQSTGAEYFKLALNIKDILTIVNMQYYNSGSMLGCDQKVYSQGSIDFLTALACIQLQGGLRADQVGLGLPASGSAAGGGYQSPSNVNAALNCLAKGTGCGGFKPSTTYPAIRGAMTWSINWDASNGYAFANSVSANLATLP
;
A
#
# COMPACT_ATOMS: atom_id res chain seq x y z
N MET A 1 65.27 22.55 -88.56
CA MET A 1 65.68 23.56 -87.55
C MET A 1 64.68 23.47 -86.40
N LEU A 2 64.96 23.33 -85.12
CA LEU A 2 66.15 23.13 -84.28
C LEU A 2 65.64 22.45 -82.97
N LYS A 3 66.52 21.77 -82.25
CA LYS A 3 66.30 20.83 -81.13
C LYS A 3 66.08 21.49 -79.74
N MET A 4 65.36 20.75 -78.85
CA MET A 4 65.67 20.46 -77.42
C MET A 4 65.54 21.61 -76.37
N LYS A 5 65.16 21.43 -75.09
CA LYS A 5 64.96 20.26 -74.21
C LYS A 5 64.48 20.68 -72.79
N HIS A 6 64.00 19.66 -72.05
CA HIS A 6 64.01 19.42 -70.60
C HIS A 6 62.78 19.80 -69.75
N ALA A 7 62.22 18.73 -69.17
CA ALA A 7 61.15 18.64 -68.20
C ALA A 7 61.72 18.27 -66.82
N LEU A 8 61.06 18.71 -65.74
CA LEU A 8 61.19 18.14 -64.40
C LEU A 8 60.01 18.59 -63.51
N VAL A 9 59.88 17.94 -62.35
CA VAL A 9 59.01 18.20 -61.17
C VAL A 9 57.75 17.30 -61.13
N ALA A 10 57.50 16.46 -60.12
CA ALA A 10 58.27 16.00 -58.96
C ALA A 10 57.64 14.68 -58.44
N LEU A 11 58.49 13.78 -57.95
CA LEU A 11 58.11 12.58 -57.18
C LEU A 11 57.94 12.95 -55.69
N PHE A 12 56.87 12.47 -55.05
CA PHE A 12 56.90 12.04 -53.65
C PHE A 12 56.06 10.78 -53.46
N SER A 13 56.57 9.93 -52.58
CA SER A 13 56.50 8.47 -52.60
C SER A 13 55.25 7.88 -51.96
N SER A 14 54.99 6.65 -52.40
CA SER A 14 53.87 5.75 -52.17
C SER A 14 53.70 5.16 -50.75
N LEU A 15 52.45 5.21 -50.29
CA LEU A 15 51.63 4.18 -49.66
C LEU A 15 52.29 2.80 -49.35
N ALA A 16 52.30 2.42 -48.07
CA ALA A 16 52.40 1.02 -47.63
C ALA A 16 51.42 0.75 -46.47
N LEU A 17 50.60 -0.28 -46.69
CA LEU A 17 49.57 -0.83 -45.82
C LEU A 17 50.07 -1.13 -44.39
N CYS A 18 49.34 -0.67 -43.38
CA CYS A 18 49.27 -1.29 -42.06
C CYS A 18 47.79 -1.52 -41.73
N LEU A 19 47.28 -2.69 -42.12
CA LEU A 19 46.03 -3.24 -41.61
C LEU A 19 46.40 -4.09 -40.40
N GLY A 20 45.93 -3.72 -39.20
CA GLY A 20 46.17 -4.54 -38.02
C GLY A 20 45.80 -3.87 -36.71
N LEU A 21 44.55 -4.11 -36.28
CA LEU A 21 44.12 -4.12 -34.89
C LEU A 21 43.99 -2.75 -34.18
N THR A 22 43.00 -1.96 -34.60
CA THR A 22 42.30 -1.12 -33.62
C THR A 22 41.45 -2.04 -32.74
N LEU A 23 42.02 -2.46 -31.60
CA LEU A 23 41.20 -2.78 -30.43
C LEU A 23 40.37 -1.53 -30.15
N ALA A 24 39.12 -1.53 -30.60
CA ALA A 24 38.10 -0.72 -29.97
C ALA A 24 37.99 -1.27 -28.54
N LEU A 25 38.84 -0.77 -27.65
CA LEU A 25 38.49 -0.64 -26.25
C LEU A 25 37.22 0.21 -26.26
N THR A 26 36.08 -0.46 -26.39
CA THR A 26 34.85 -0.04 -25.76
C THR A 26 35.15 -0.06 -24.27
N GLY A 27 35.88 0.96 -23.82
CA GLY A 27 35.83 1.36 -22.44
C GLY A 27 34.36 1.65 -22.24
N ASN A 28 33.67 0.74 -21.54
CA ASN A 28 32.43 1.07 -20.88
C ASN A 28 32.80 2.27 -20.00
N ALA A 29 32.55 3.48 -20.51
CA ALA A 29 32.57 4.66 -19.68
C ALA A 29 31.43 4.42 -18.68
N SER A 30 31.76 3.82 -17.53
CA SER A 30 30.88 3.82 -16.38
C SER A 30 30.60 5.28 -16.12
N ALA A 31 29.37 5.74 -16.37
CA ALA A 31 28.99 7.05 -15.90
C ALA A 31 29.30 7.07 -14.40
N ALA A 32 29.99 8.11 -13.94
CA ALA A 32 30.26 8.28 -12.53
C ALA A 32 28.90 8.36 -11.81
N ASN A 33 28.77 7.62 -10.71
CA ASN A 33 27.59 7.66 -9.86
C ASN A 33 27.23 9.11 -9.55
N LEU A 34 25.98 9.51 -9.82
CA LEU A 34 25.56 10.90 -9.69
C LEU A 34 25.37 11.35 -8.23
N LEU A 35 25.44 10.41 -7.28
CA LEU A 35 25.27 10.67 -5.86
C LEU A 35 26.59 11.10 -5.20
N THR A 36 26.48 12.02 -4.27
CA THR A 36 27.55 12.34 -3.32
C THR A 36 27.54 11.31 -2.20
N ASN A 37 28.72 10.84 -1.81
CA ASN A 37 28.91 9.86 -0.74
C ASN A 37 28.00 8.60 -0.86
N PRO A 38 28.03 7.91 -2.01
CA PRO A 38 27.09 6.82 -2.30
C PRO A 38 27.29 5.55 -1.44
N GLY A 39 28.52 5.28 -1.02
CA GLY A 39 28.88 4.15 -0.14
C GLY A 39 29.17 4.57 1.31
N PHE A 40 28.81 5.80 1.70
CA PHE A 40 28.99 6.28 3.09
C PHE A 40 30.43 6.22 3.66
N GLU A 41 31.45 6.23 2.80
CA GLU A 41 32.87 6.05 3.16
C GLU A 41 33.57 7.30 3.72
N VAL A 42 32.91 8.46 3.75
CA VAL A 42 33.55 9.75 4.11
C VAL A 42 33.43 10.10 5.60
N GLY A 43 33.30 9.09 6.47
CA GLY A 43 33.26 9.25 7.93
C GLY A 43 32.02 9.98 8.47
N SER A 44 31.04 10.29 7.62
CA SER A 44 29.75 10.89 7.98
C SER A 44 28.70 10.59 6.89
N LEU A 45 27.44 10.95 7.15
CA LEU A 45 26.36 10.93 6.16
C LEU A 45 26.34 12.20 5.28
N SER A 46 27.48 12.88 5.11
CA SER A 46 27.56 14.12 4.32
C SER A 46 27.01 13.92 2.91
N GLY A 47 26.22 14.90 2.44
CA GLY A 47 25.50 14.82 1.17
C GLY A 47 24.09 14.22 1.27
N TRP A 48 23.72 13.64 2.42
CA TRP A 48 22.39 13.09 2.67
C TRP A 48 21.66 13.85 3.77
N SER A 49 20.37 14.10 3.56
CA SER A 49 19.46 14.66 4.56
C SER A 49 18.66 13.53 5.18
N CYS A 50 18.86 13.30 6.48
CA CYS A 50 18.35 12.12 7.19
C CYS A 50 17.52 12.46 8.43
N THR A 51 16.54 11.61 8.74
CA THR A 51 15.72 11.65 9.96
C THR A 51 15.92 10.37 10.80
N GLY A 52 15.20 10.23 11.93
CA GLY A 52 15.17 8.98 12.71
C GLY A 52 16.50 8.48 13.30
N GLY A 53 17.35 9.40 13.78
CA GLY A 53 18.62 9.02 14.43
C GLY A 53 19.64 8.37 13.50
N ALA A 54 19.55 8.63 12.18
CA ALA A 54 20.47 8.11 11.19
C ALA A 54 21.93 8.40 11.54
N SER A 55 22.79 7.40 11.39
CA SER A 55 24.22 7.50 11.67
C SER A 55 25.05 6.62 10.74
N LEU A 56 26.35 6.85 10.72
CA LEU A 56 27.30 5.98 10.05
C LEU A 56 27.72 4.85 10.98
N VAL A 57 27.76 3.62 10.47
CA VAL A 57 28.32 2.45 11.16
C VAL A 57 29.45 1.82 10.37
N SER A 58 30.37 1.14 11.07
CA SER A 58 31.44 0.33 10.47
C SER A 58 31.13 -1.17 10.43
N SER A 59 29.97 -1.58 10.96
CA SER A 59 29.43 -2.94 10.86
C SER A 59 27.94 -2.96 11.23
N PRO A 60 27.08 -3.69 10.51
CA PRO A 60 27.37 -4.34 9.22
C PRO A 60 27.65 -3.32 8.11
N VAL A 61 28.51 -3.69 7.15
CA VAL A 61 28.78 -2.96 5.90
C VAL A 61 28.66 -3.94 4.74
N HIS A 62 28.21 -3.51 3.56
CA HIS A 62 28.15 -4.38 2.39
C HIS A 62 29.51 -4.42 1.70
N SER A 63 30.09 -3.24 1.49
CA SER A 63 31.47 -3.08 1.03
C SER A 63 32.14 -1.93 1.77
N GLY A 64 33.44 -1.72 1.55
CA GLY A 64 34.16 -0.61 2.17
C GLY A 64 34.21 -0.66 3.71
N SER A 65 34.06 0.50 4.34
CA SER A 65 34.26 0.73 5.77
C SER A 65 33.08 1.42 6.46
N GLY A 66 32.08 1.87 5.70
CA GLY A 66 30.94 2.61 6.21
C GLY A 66 29.61 2.14 5.62
N ALA A 67 28.55 2.18 6.41
CA ALA A 67 27.18 2.04 5.93
C ALA A 67 26.25 2.99 6.69
N LEU A 68 25.17 3.41 6.03
CA LEU A 68 24.07 4.11 6.69
C LEU A 68 23.37 3.12 7.62
N THR A 69 23.09 3.52 8.86
CA THR A 69 22.04 2.92 9.69
C THR A 69 21.01 3.98 10.08
N ALA A 70 19.73 3.64 10.07
CA ALA A 70 18.69 4.52 10.59
C ALA A 70 17.50 3.72 11.15
N ALA A 71 16.92 4.21 12.25
CA ALA A 71 15.89 3.50 13.00
C ALA A 71 14.55 4.26 12.94
N PRO A 72 13.53 3.70 12.27
CA PRO A 72 12.19 4.28 12.27
C PRO A 72 11.66 4.47 13.69
N ALA A 73 11.05 5.62 13.97
CA ALA A 73 10.53 5.95 15.30
C ALA A 73 9.26 6.80 15.20
N GLY A 74 8.20 6.40 15.91
CA GLY A 74 6.92 7.09 15.84
C GLY A 74 6.36 7.12 14.42
N GLN A 75 6.13 8.32 13.89
CA GLN A 75 5.67 8.58 12.51
C GLN A 75 6.82 8.88 11.54
N ASP A 76 8.06 8.76 11.98
CA ASP A 76 9.26 8.93 11.18
C ASP A 76 9.76 7.58 10.65
N LYS A 77 9.90 7.46 9.32
CA LYS A 77 10.45 6.26 8.65
C LYS A 77 11.98 6.20 8.69
N ALA A 78 12.61 7.16 9.37
CA ALA A 78 14.06 7.37 9.38
C ALA A 78 14.61 7.53 7.96
N GLN A 79 13.98 8.42 7.18
CA GLN A 79 14.31 8.58 5.78
C GLN A 79 15.63 9.34 5.61
N CYS A 80 16.50 8.80 4.76
CA CYS A 80 17.65 9.50 4.21
C CYS A 80 17.40 9.82 2.73
N SER A 81 17.70 11.04 2.32
CA SER A 81 17.44 11.50 0.95
C SER A 81 18.54 12.42 0.41
N GLN A 82 18.68 12.47 -0.91
CA GLN A 82 19.57 13.37 -1.62
C GLN A 82 18.89 13.85 -2.90
N THR A 83 18.91 15.17 -3.14
CA THR A 83 18.42 15.77 -4.38
C THR A 83 19.56 15.87 -5.38
N VAL A 84 19.33 15.41 -6.61
CA VAL A 84 20.35 15.23 -7.64
C VAL A 84 19.89 15.87 -8.93
N SER A 85 20.79 16.58 -9.62
CA SER A 85 20.51 17.13 -10.95
C SER A 85 20.49 16.05 -12.02
N VAL A 86 19.43 16.04 -12.83
CA VAL A 86 19.19 15.09 -13.91
C VAL A 86 18.85 15.82 -15.21
N LYS A 87 18.86 15.11 -16.33
CA LYS A 87 18.39 15.60 -17.62
C LYS A 87 16.92 15.27 -17.79
N ALA A 88 16.18 16.14 -18.46
CA ALA A 88 14.79 15.89 -18.83
C ALA A 88 14.65 14.72 -19.82
N SER A 89 13.48 14.08 -19.86
CA SER A 89 13.13 13.01 -20.82
C SER A 89 14.12 11.84 -20.90
N THR A 90 14.81 11.52 -19.80
CA THR A 90 15.96 10.60 -19.75
C THR A 90 15.69 9.43 -18.81
N GLU A 91 16.12 8.22 -19.18
CA GLU A 91 16.04 7.03 -18.33
C GLU A 91 17.25 6.94 -17.40
N TYR A 92 17.00 6.52 -16.16
CA TYR A 92 17.99 6.30 -15.11
C TYR A 92 17.75 4.95 -14.43
N THR A 93 18.82 4.36 -13.90
CA THR A 93 18.75 3.18 -13.03
C THR A 93 19.21 3.57 -11.63
N LEU A 94 18.38 3.32 -10.63
CA LEU A 94 18.68 3.54 -9.21
C LEU A 94 18.81 2.19 -8.51
N SER A 95 19.89 1.99 -7.76
CA SER A 95 20.10 0.80 -6.95
C SER A 95 20.73 1.12 -5.60
N ALA A 96 20.57 0.21 -4.64
CA ALA A 96 21.23 0.26 -3.33
C ALA A 96 21.31 -1.15 -2.75
N TRP A 97 22.34 -1.43 -1.96
CA TRP A 97 22.37 -2.60 -1.10
C TRP A 97 21.72 -2.24 0.22
N VAL A 98 20.77 -3.05 0.67
CA VAL A 98 20.04 -2.84 1.91
C VAL A 98 20.04 -4.09 2.78
N GLN A 99 20.01 -3.88 4.09
CA GLN A 99 19.83 -4.93 5.08
C GLN A 99 18.82 -4.43 6.12
N GLY A 100 17.78 -5.21 6.42
CA GLY A 100 16.73 -4.78 7.34
C GLY A 100 15.35 -5.29 6.94
N SER A 101 14.37 -4.97 7.77
CA SER A 101 12.98 -5.36 7.52
C SER A 101 12.22 -4.19 6.92
N TYR A 102 11.56 -4.41 5.79
CA TYR A 102 10.79 -3.39 5.06
C TYR A 102 11.62 -2.15 4.72
N THR A 103 12.80 -2.36 4.11
CA THR A 103 13.66 -1.26 3.64
C THR A 103 13.28 -0.88 2.22
N TYR A 104 13.07 0.42 1.99
CA TYR A 104 12.65 0.99 0.72
C TYR A 104 13.79 1.75 0.06
N LEU A 105 13.81 1.71 -1.27
CA LEU A 105 14.59 2.57 -2.15
C LEU A 105 13.63 3.22 -3.13
N GLY A 106 13.71 4.53 -3.30
CA GLY A 106 12.82 5.23 -4.22
C GLY A 106 13.34 6.55 -4.73
N VAL A 107 12.58 7.11 -5.66
CA VAL A 107 12.82 8.41 -6.28
C VAL A 107 11.51 9.18 -6.39
N THR A 108 11.57 10.46 -6.03
CA THR A 108 10.45 11.42 -6.18
C THR A 108 10.83 12.62 -7.02
N GLY A 109 9.81 13.33 -7.52
CA GLY A 109 10.00 14.52 -8.34
C GLY A 109 10.43 14.18 -9.77
N THR A 110 10.14 12.97 -10.25
CA THR A 110 10.51 12.51 -11.59
C THR A 110 9.85 13.34 -12.69
N GLY A 111 8.72 14.01 -12.40
CA GLY A 111 7.87 14.68 -13.39
C GLY A 111 7.13 13.70 -14.31
N THR A 112 7.18 12.41 -13.97
CA THR A 112 6.33 11.35 -14.53
C THR A 112 5.64 10.64 -13.37
N THR A 113 5.88 9.35 -13.19
CA THR A 113 5.43 8.57 -12.04
C THR A 113 6.62 8.30 -11.13
N ASP A 114 6.53 8.80 -9.90
CA ASP A 114 7.50 8.50 -8.85
C ASP A 114 7.46 7.00 -8.53
N THR A 115 8.62 6.40 -8.30
CA THR A 115 8.76 4.95 -8.22
C THR A 115 9.60 4.55 -7.01
N SER A 116 9.31 3.37 -6.49
CA SER A 116 10.02 2.79 -5.36
C SER A 116 10.00 1.27 -5.45
N THR A 117 10.93 0.64 -4.75
CA THR A 117 11.01 -0.80 -4.54
C THR A 117 11.41 -1.06 -3.10
N TRP A 118 11.16 -2.26 -2.58
CA TRP A 118 11.41 -2.60 -1.18
C TRP A 118 11.64 -4.09 -0.97
N THR A 119 12.17 -4.46 0.20
CA THR A 119 12.33 -5.86 0.63
C THR A 119 11.70 -6.12 2.00
N PRO A 120 10.92 -7.19 2.19
CA PRO A 120 10.19 -7.47 3.43
C PRO A 120 11.08 -7.84 4.62
N THR A 121 12.14 -8.62 4.41
CA THR A 121 13.07 -9.01 5.48
C THR A 121 14.37 -9.45 4.86
N SER A 122 15.49 -8.87 5.29
CA SER A 122 16.79 -9.45 4.97
C SER A 122 17.71 -9.43 6.21
N GLY A 123 18.05 -10.63 6.70
CA GLY A 123 19.16 -10.80 7.65
C GLY A 123 20.53 -10.64 6.96
N SER A 124 20.55 -10.58 5.63
CA SER A 124 21.71 -10.39 4.77
C SER A 124 21.52 -9.18 3.84
N TRP A 125 22.60 -8.65 3.29
CA TRP A 125 22.54 -7.62 2.26
C TRP A 125 21.79 -8.11 1.01
N THR A 126 20.88 -7.27 0.52
CA THR A 126 20.08 -7.52 -0.68
C THR A 126 20.12 -6.28 -1.56
N GLN A 127 20.36 -6.46 -2.86
CA GLN A 127 20.35 -5.33 -3.79
C GLN A 127 18.91 -5.02 -4.22
N LEU A 128 18.49 -3.79 -4.00
CA LEU A 128 17.30 -3.21 -4.60
C LEU A 128 17.68 -2.46 -5.87
N SER A 129 16.86 -2.54 -6.92
CA SER A 129 17.07 -1.83 -8.18
C SER A 129 15.74 -1.45 -8.82
N LEU A 130 15.68 -0.24 -9.37
CA LEU A 130 14.54 0.26 -10.12
C LEU A 130 15.00 1.13 -11.30
N LYS A 131 14.11 1.28 -12.28
CA LYS A 131 14.28 2.21 -13.40
C LYS A 131 13.24 3.31 -13.34
N PHE A 132 13.62 4.51 -13.73
CA PHE A 132 12.68 5.62 -13.88
C PHE A 132 13.04 6.50 -15.07
N LYS A 133 12.07 7.26 -15.57
CA LYS A 133 12.25 8.22 -16.66
C LYS A 133 11.81 9.61 -16.22
N THR A 134 12.68 10.60 -16.41
CA THR A 134 12.37 12.00 -16.09
C THR A 134 11.38 12.60 -17.07
N GLY A 135 10.55 13.53 -16.59
CA GLY A 135 9.62 14.31 -17.40
C GLY A 135 10.33 15.35 -18.27
N ALA A 136 9.58 15.96 -19.20
CA ALA A 136 10.13 16.88 -20.19
C ALA A 136 10.67 18.20 -19.61
N SER A 137 10.28 18.55 -18.39
CA SER A 137 10.73 19.75 -17.65
C SER A 137 11.55 19.42 -16.39
N THR A 138 11.84 18.15 -16.14
CA THR A 138 12.51 17.71 -14.91
C THR A 138 14.02 17.89 -15.02
N SER A 139 14.58 18.72 -14.14
CA SER A 139 16.03 18.95 -14.01
C SER A 139 16.63 18.49 -12.67
N GLY A 140 15.78 18.00 -11.75
CA GLY A 140 16.20 17.48 -10.45
C GLY A 140 15.23 16.44 -9.93
N VAL A 141 15.75 15.43 -9.23
CA VAL A 141 14.97 14.38 -8.55
C VAL A 141 15.49 14.21 -7.13
N THR A 142 14.65 13.68 -6.24
CA THR A 142 15.07 13.32 -4.88
C THR A 142 15.05 11.81 -4.74
N ILE A 143 16.24 11.22 -4.58
CA ILE A 143 16.37 9.80 -4.23
C ILE A 143 16.30 9.65 -2.72
N TYR A 144 15.76 8.52 -2.26
CA TYR A 144 15.58 8.26 -0.85
C TYR A 144 15.70 6.78 -0.50
N LEU A 145 16.10 6.55 0.74
CA LEU A 145 16.08 5.28 1.46
C LEU A 145 15.30 5.50 2.75
N HIS A 146 14.45 4.56 3.14
CA HIS A 146 13.82 4.61 4.45
C HIS A 146 13.48 3.20 4.95
N GLY A 147 13.32 3.06 6.25
CA GLY A 147 12.78 1.85 6.87
C GLY A 147 11.26 1.90 6.90
N TRP A 148 10.66 1.06 7.73
CA TRP A 148 9.22 1.08 7.92
C TRP A 148 8.86 1.26 9.38
N TYR A 149 7.66 1.80 9.62
CA TYR A 149 7.18 2.04 10.97
C TYR A 149 7.30 0.79 11.83
N GLY A 150 7.86 0.99 13.03
CA GLY A 150 7.95 -0.04 14.03
C GLY A 150 8.90 -1.19 13.70
N GLN A 151 9.78 -1.02 12.70
CA GLN A 151 10.85 -1.95 12.38
C GLN A 151 12.15 -1.58 13.11
N PRO A 152 13.05 -2.56 13.34
CA PRO A 152 14.41 -2.29 13.76
C PRO A 152 15.14 -1.38 12.75
N ALA A 153 16.34 -0.92 13.13
CA ALA A 153 17.18 -0.15 12.23
C ALA A 153 17.41 -0.90 10.92
N TYR A 154 17.32 -0.17 9.81
CA TYR A 154 17.78 -0.66 8.52
C TYR A 154 19.20 -0.17 8.28
N PHE A 155 19.89 -0.86 7.38
CA PHE A 155 21.19 -0.50 6.86
C PHE A 155 21.10 -0.33 5.35
N ALA A 156 21.84 0.64 4.83
CA ALA A 156 21.97 0.85 3.39
C ALA A 156 23.40 1.21 3.04
N ASP A 157 23.83 0.74 1.87
CA ASP A 157 25.19 0.89 1.38
C ASP A 157 25.20 0.85 -0.15
N ASP A 158 26.31 1.31 -0.76
CA ASP A 158 26.58 1.22 -2.19
C ASP A 158 25.41 1.72 -3.07
N VAL A 159 24.88 2.91 -2.76
CA VAL A 159 23.77 3.51 -3.49
C VAL A 159 24.26 4.01 -4.84
N SER A 160 23.64 3.61 -5.94
CA SER A 160 24.03 4.03 -7.29
C SER A 160 22.87 4.64 -8.05
N LEU A 161 23.07 5.85 -8.57
CA LEU A 161 22.23 6.45 -9.60
C LEU A 161 23.03 6.53 -10.90
N ASP A 162 22.68 5.66 -11.85
CA ASP A 162 23.30 5.57 -13.16
C ASP A 162 22.44 6.25 -14.24
N GLY A 163 23.10 7.06 -15.07
CA GLY A 163 22.50 7.85 -16.16
C GLY A 163 23.27 9.15 -16.42
N PRO A 164 22.93 9.91 -17.47
CA PRO A 164 23.66 11.13 -17.78
C PRO A 164 23.33 12.23 -16.77
N GLY A 165 24.34 12.76 -16.07
CA GLY A 165 24.15 13.84 -15.09
C GLY A 165 23.55 15.12 -15.68
N GLY A 166 22.76 15.85 -14.89
CA GLY A 166 22.30 17.20 -15.25
C GLY A 166 23.42 18.24 -15.12
N THR A 167 23.29 19.38 -15.81
CA THR A 167 24.14 20.54 -15.53
C THR A 167 23.79 21.11 -14.16
N PRO A 168 24.76 21.36 -13.26
CA PRO A 168 24.49 21.97 -11.96
C PRO A 168 23.77 23.31 -12.17
N THR A 169 22.54 23.41 -11.68
CA THR A 169 21.84 24.70 -11.64
C THR A 169 22.04 25.26 -10.24
N THR A 170 22.76 26.39 -10.14
CA THR A 170 22.91 27.13 -8.87
C THR A 170 21.55 27.65 -8.43
N THR A 171 20.85 26.89 -7.60
CA THR A 171 19.61 27.35 -6.95
C THR A 171 19.98 27.92 -5.58
N PRO A 172 19.60 29.17 -5.26
CA PRO A 172 20.02 29.84 -4.04
C PRO A 172 19.47 29.14 -2.79
N THR A 173 20.37 28.90 -1.84
CA THR A 173 20.08 28.42 -0.48
C THR A 173 19.17 29.43 0.21
N THR A 174 17.93 29.03 0.49
CA THR A 174 17.05 29.84 1.34
C THR A 174 17.50 29.65 2.79
N PRO A 175 17.73 30.72 3.58
CA PRO A 175 18.19 30.58 4.95
C PRO A 175 17.12 29.92 5.83
N THR A 176 17.58 29.00 6.67
CA THR A 176 16.85 28.42 7.80
C THR A 176 16.27 29.53 8.68
N THR A 177 14.95 29.69 8.68
CA THR A 177 14.24 30.48 9.68
C THR A 177 13.92 29.59 10.87
N SER A 178 14.49 29.92 12.02
CA SER A 178 14.15 29.36 13.32
C SER A 178 12.68 29.65 13.62
N SER A 179 11.90 28.59 13.80
CA SER A 179 10.50 28.68 14.24
C SER A 179 10.44 29.18 15.69
N PRO A 180 9.55 30.13 16.03
CA PRO A 180 9.45 30.65 17.39
C PRO A 180 8.82 29.61 18.32
N THR A 181 9.41 29.50 19.52
CA THR A 181 8.82 28.84 20.69
C THR A 181 7.47 29.49 21.02
N THR A 182 6.39 28.75 20.78
CA THR A 182 5.05 29.11 21.28
C THR A 182 4.66 28.18 22.40
N SER A 183 4.26 28.81 23.50
CA SER A 183 3.89 28.22 24.78
C SER A 183 2.75 27.21 24.66
N SER A 184 2.84 26.15 25.45
CA SER A 184 1.81 25.14 25.68
C SER A 184 0.42 25.75 25.90
N PRO A 185 -0.63 25.33 25.17
CA PRO A 185 -1.99 25.62 25.56
C PRO A 185 -2.42 24.60 26.62
N THR A 186 -2.77 25.11 27.81
CA THR A 186 -3.51 24.40 28.86
C THR A 186 -4.75 23.73 28.29
N THR A 187 -4.83 22.41 28.44
CA THR A 187 -6.00 21.59 28.15
C THR A 187 -7.13 21.92 29.13
N SER A 188 -8.15 22.62 28.65
CA SER A 188 -9.46 22.63 29.30
C SER A 188 -10.20 21.34 28.97
N THR A 189 -10.57 20.60 30.01
CA THR A 189 -11.44 19.44 29.95
C THR A 189 -12.87 19.87 29.59
N SER A 190 -13.28 19.73 28.33
CA SER A 190 -14.69 19.69 27.98
C SER A 190 -15.11 18.26 27.63
N ASN A 191 -15.98 17.67 28.46
CA ASN A 191 -16.65 16.42 28.13
C ASN A 191 -17.31 16.52 26.73
N PRO A 192 -17.16 15.50 25.86
CA PRO A 192 -17.96 15.42 24.65
C PRO A 192 -19.46 15.29 24.99
N PRO A 193 -20.35 16.04 24.34
CA PRO A 193 -21.79 15.90 24.55
C PRO A 193 -22.25 14.54 24.06
N THR A 194 -23.03 13.86 24.90
CA THR A 194 -23.75 12.63 24.58
C THR A 194 -24.85 12.96 23.56
N THR A 195 -24.60 12.72 22.28
CA THR A 195 -25.66 12.71 21.25
C THR A 195 -26.09 11.27 20.97
N THR A 196 -27.22 10.90 21.56
CA THR A 196 -28.06 9.79 21.13
C THR A 196 -28.59 10.07 19.72
N THR A 197 -28.05 9.40 18.71
CA THR A 197 -28.75 9.19 17.44
C THR A 197 -28.75 7.69 17.11
N THR A 198 -29.91 7.08 17.31
CA THR A 198 -30.29 5.73 16.87
C THR A 198 -30.53 5.70 15.35
N SER A 199 -29.56 6.15 14.53
CA SER A 199 -29.62 5.85 13.10
C SER A 199 -29.10 4.44 12.89
N ASN A 200 -29.90 3.55 12.30
CA ASN A 200 -29.46 2.25 11.82
C ASN A 200 -28.11 2.37 11.08
N PRO A 201 -27.23 1.36 11.15
CA PRO A 201 -25.98 1.38 10.39
C PRO A 201 -26.27 1.65 8.90
N PRO A 202 -25.50 2.54 8.24
CA PRO A 202 -25.59 2.77 6.81
C PRO A 202 -25.47 1.46 6.04
N GLY A 203 -26.43 1.25 5.15
CA GLY A 203 -26.65 -0.01 4.45
C GLY A 203 -28.11 -0.13 4.01
N ASP A 204 -28.48 -1.30 3.52
CA ASP A 204 -29.89 -1.59 3.18
C ASP A 204 -30.75 -1.97 4.39
N GLY A 205 -30.18 -1.92 5.61
CA GLY A 205 -30.87 -2.24 6.86
C GLY A 205 -31.06 -3.73 7.14
N THR A 206 -30.49 -4.62 6.32
CA THR A 206 -30.71 -6.08 6.45
C THR A 206 -29.52 -6.84 7.06
N LEU A 207 -28.36 -6.21 7.16
CA LEU A 207 -27.19 -6.82 7.79
C LEU A 207 -27.38 -6.97 9.31
N PRO A 208 -26.92 -8.09 9.90
CA PRO A 208 -26.83 -8.22 11.36
C PRO A 208 -25.99 -7.11 12.00
N LYS A 209 -26.21 -6.89 13.30
CA LYS A 209 -25.42 -5.93 14.11
C LYS A 209 -23.94 -6.28 14.11
N HIS A 210 -23.60 -7.56 14.19
CA HIS A 210 -22.24 -8.07 14.10
C HIS A 210 -22.07 -8.93 12.87
N VAL A 211 -21.08 -8.60 12.04
CA VAL A 211 -20.87 -9.23 10.74
C VAL A 211 -19.48 -9.81 10.60
N LEU A 212 -19.38 -10.87 9.81
CA LEU A 212 -18.13 -11.39 9.28
C LEU A 212 -18.08 -11.12 7.77
N THR A 213 -17.11 -10.32 7.35
CA THR A 213 -16.78 -10.11 5.92
C THR A 213 -15.73 -11.13 5.49
N GLY A 214 -15.82 -11.65 4.27
CA GLY A 214 -14.79 -12.53 3.71
C GLY A 214 -14.53 -12.23 2.24
N TYR A 215 -13.27 -12.23 1.84
CA TYR A 215 -12.85 -12.09 0.45
C TYR A 215 -13.00 -13.43 -0.28
N TRP A 216 -13.61 -13.44 -1.45
CA TRP A 216 -13.77 -14.61 -2.32
C TRP A 216 -12.91 -14.43 -3.56
N HIS A 217 -12.04 -15.39 -3.85
CA HIS A 217 -11.10 -15.30 -4.94
C HIS A 217 -11.78 -15.57 -6.28
N ASN A 218 -11.77 -14.56 -7.17
CA ASN A 218 -12.03 -14.72 -8.60
C ASN A 218 -10.74 -15.10 -9.34
N PHE A 219 -9.95 -16.02 -8.78
CA PHE A 219 -8.67 -16.49 -9.34
C PHE A 219 -8.23 -17.73 -8.56
N ASP A 220 -7.20 -18.42 -9.06
CA ASP A 220 -6.57 -19.54 -8.37
C ASP A 220 -5.17 -19.16 -7.86
N ASN A 221 -4.96 -19.26 -6.55
CA ASN A 221 -3.66 -19.06 -5.90
C ASN A 221 -3.26 -20.24 -5.02
N GLY A 222 -3.84 -21.43 -5.26
CA GLY A 222 -3.58 -22.64 -4.49
C GLY A 222 -4.50 -22.83 -3.28
N ALA A 223 -5.25 -21.81 -2.86
CA ALA A 223 -6.36 -21.97 -1.92
C ALA A 223 -7.51 -22.78 -2.56
N LYS A 224 -8.44 -23.27 -1.72
CA LYS A 224 -9.59 -24.04 -2.20
C LYS A 224 -10.43 -23.17 -3.14
N ALA A 225 -10.61 -23.61 -4.38
CA ALA A 225 -11.55 -23.02 -5.31
C ALA A 225 -12.98 -23.28 -4.84
N LEU A 226 -13.85 -22.27 -4.93
CA LEU A 226 -15.23 -22.33 -4.43
C LEU A 226 -16.17 -21.65 -5.42
N LYS A 227 -17.37 -22.19 -5.64
CA LYS A 227 -18.46 -21.37 -6.19
C LYS A 227 -18.96 -20.41 -5.11
N ILE A 228 -19.63 -19.33 -5.50
CA ILE A 228 -20.18 -18.40 -4.49
C ILE A 228 -21.27 -19.08 -3.66
N ALA A 229 -22.08 -19.96 -4.25
CA ALA A 229 -23.12 -20.68 -3.52
C ALA A 229 -22.56 -21.57 -2.39
N ASP A 230 -21.30 -22.00 -2.48
CA ASP A 230 -20.61 -22.84 -1.49
C ASP A 230 -20.14 -22.05 -0.25
N VAL A 231 -20.16 -20.72 -0.29
CA VAL A 231 -19.74 -19.88 0.83
C VAL A 231 -20.71 -20.07 2.01
N PRO A 232 -20.26 -20.39 3.23
CA PRO A 232 -21.16 -20.62 4.35
C PRO A 232 -21.84 -19.32 4.82
N LYS A 233 -23.04 -19.44 5.40
CA LYS A 233 -23.83 -18.30 5.93
C LYS A 233 -23.15 -17.55 7.09
N SER A 234 -22.10 -18.13 7.68
CA SER A 234 -21.26 -17.46 8.68
C SER A 234 -20.61 -16.20 8.12
N TYR A 235 -20.38 -16.12 6.81
CA TYR A 235 -19.96 -14.90 6.13
C TYR A 235 -21.17 -14.06 5.74
N ASN A 236 -21.37 -12.92 6.39
CA ASN A 236 -22.50 -12.02 6.10
C ASN A 236 -22.25 -11.15 4.87
N ILE A 237 -21.00 -10.79 4.62
CA ILE A 237 -20.57 -9.99 3.45
C ILE A 237 -19.49 -10.78 2.70
N ILE A 238 -19.70 -11.01 1.41
CA ILE A 238 -18.78 -11.66 0.49
C ILE A 238 -18.21 -10.60 -0.43
N ALA A 239 -16.93 -10.29 -0.30
CA ALA A 239 -16.22 -9.36 -1.17
C ALA A 239 -15.59 -10.14 -2.33
N VAL A 240 -16.06 -9.93 -3.57
CA VAL A 240 -15.55 -10.59 -4.77
C VAL A 240 -14.26 -9.93 -5.21
N SER A 241 -13.17 -10.69 -5.25
CA SER A 241 -11.80 -10.21 -5.43
C SER A 241 -11.24 -10.64 -6.78
N PHE A 242 -11.00 -9.75 -7.74
CA PHE A 242 -11.23 -8.31 -7.74
C PHE A 242 -11.83 -7.86 -9.08
N ALA A 243 -12.31 -6.62 -9.14
CA ALA A 243 -12.48 -5.93 -10.41
C ALA A 243 -11.12 -5.46 -10.96
N ASP A 244 -11.00 -5.48 -12.28
CA ASP A 244 -9.80 -5.09 -13.02
C ASP A 244 -9.85 -3.63 -13.43
N ALA A 245 -8.70 -2.97 -13.45
CA ALA A 245 -8.53 -1.67 -14.09
C ALA A 245 -8.75 -1.79 -15.61
N THR A 246 -9.31 -0.75 -16.22
CA THR A 246 -9.38 -0.63 -17.68
C THR A 246 -8.39 0.40 -18.19
N THR A 247 -8.30 0.57 -19.52
CA THR A 247 -7.53 1.66 -20.14
C THR A 247 -8.15 3.04 -19.91
N THR A 248 -9.40 3.12 -19.46
CA THR A 248 -10.06 4.38 -19.15
C THR A 248 -9.80 4.74 -17.68
N PRO A 249 -9.21 5.91 -17.38
CA PRO A 249 -8.91 6.31 -16.01
C PRO A 249 -10.13 6.21 -15.08
N GLY A 250 -9.93 5.56 -13.93
CA GLY A 250 -10.95 5.28 -12.93
C GLY A 250 -11.95 4.17 -13.29
N ALA A 251 -12.11 3.79 -14.56
CA ALA A 251 -13.09 2.78 -14.93
C ALA A 251 -12.58 1.37 -14.64
N VAL A 252 -13.48 0.51 -14.14
CA VAL A 252 -13.21 -0.89 -13.84
C VAL A 252 -14.07 -1.85 -14.67
N SER A 253 -13.62 -3.09 -14.78
CA SER A 253 -14.37 -4.19 -15.37
C SER A 253 -14.30 -5.42 -14.48
N PHE A 254 -15.17 -6.40 -14.71
CA PHE A 254 -15.11 -7.68 -14.02
C PHE A 254 -15.45 -8.80 -14.98
N THR A 255 -14.61 -9.83 -14.99
CA THR A 255 -14.82 -11.07 -15.71
C THR A 255 -14.59 -12.22 -14.75
N LEU A 256 -15.49 -13.20 -14.72
CA LEU A 256 -15.26 -14.44 -13.98
C LEU A 256 -14.00 -15.13 -14.54
N ASP A 257 -13.02 -15.41 -13.68
CA ASP A 257 -11.71 -15.91 -14.13
C ASP A 257 -11.84 -17.26 -14.85
N PRO A 258 -11.36 -17.39 -16.10
CA PRO A 258 -11.43 -18.64 -16.85
C PRO A 258 -10.68 -19.81 -16.18
N GLY A 259 -9.60 -19.53 -15.44
CA GLY A 259 -8.84 -20.54 -14.70
C GLY A 259 -9.67 -21.15 -13.57
N LEU A 260 -10.26 -20.29 -12.74
CA LEU A 260 -11.21 -20.65 -11.70
C LEU A 260 -12.42 -21.37 -12.29
N ALA A 261 -12.98 -20.84 -13.38
CA ALA A 261 -14.13 -21.44 -14.05
C ALA A 261 -13.85 -22.89 -14.46
N SER A 262 -12.68 -23.13 -15.05
CA SER A 262 -12.23 -24.46 -15.45
C SER A 262 -12.04 -25.38 -14.24
N LYS A 263 -11.39 -24.89 -13.17
CA LYS A 263 -11.16 -25.64 -11.92
C LYS A 263 -12.47 -26.03 -11.21
N LEU A 264 -13.52 -25.25 -11.39
CA LEU A 264 -14.86 -25.50 -10.85
C LEU A 264 -15.79 -26.25 -11.82
N GLY A 265 -15.23 -26.93 -12.82
CA GLY A 265 -15.98 -27.78 -13.75
C GLY A 265 -16.82 -27.00 -14.75
N GLY A 266 -16.33 -25.84 -15.21
CA GLY A 266 -17.03 -24.98 -16.17
C GLY A 266 -18.01 -24.01 -15.49
N TYR A 267 -17.60 -23.38 -14.39
CA TYR A 267 -18.43 -22.38 -13.70
C TYR A 267 -18.64 -21.16 -14.61
N THR A 268 -19.89 -20.95 -15.04
CA THR A 268 -20.24 -19.94 -16.04
C THR A 268 -20.65 -18.61 -15.40
N ASP A 269 -20.58 -17.52 -16.16
CA ASP A 269 -21.10 -16.21 -15.75
C ASP A 269 -22.60 -16.27 -15.33
N ALA A 270 -23.41 -17.01 -16.09
CA ALA A 270 -24.83 -17.20 -15.76
C ALA A 270 -25.02 -17.92 -14.42
N GLN A 271 -24.22 -18.95 -14.15
CA GLN A 271 -24.27 -19.65 -12.86
C GLN A 271 -23.73 -18.76 -11.73
N PHE A 272 -22.67 -18.00 -11.96
CA PHE A 272 -22.13 -17.05 -10.98
C PHE A 272 -23.19 -16.02 -10.55
N LYS A 273 -23.92 -15.44 -11.51
CA LYS A 273 -25.04 -14.52 -11.24
C LYS A 273 -26.19 -15.20 -10.49
N ALA A 274 -26.50 -16.45 -10.80
CA ALA A 274 -27.50 -17.23 -10.07
C ALA A 274 -27.06 -17.55 -8.64
N ASP A 275 -25.77 -17.82 -8.44
CA ASP A 275 -25.17 -18.10 -7.14
C ASP A 275 -25.14 -16.85 -6.26
N ILE A 276 -24.87 -15.67 -6.82
CA ILE A 276 -25.03 -14.37 -6.11
C ILE A 276 -26.44 -14.23 -5.55
N LYS A 277 -27.47 -14.45 -6.39
CA LYS A 277 -28.87 -14.41 -5.93
C LYS A 277 -29.16 -15.46 -4.86
N THR A 278 -28.57 -16.65 -5.00
CA THR A 278 -28.71 -17.75 -4.03
C THR A 278 -28.20 -17.33 -2.66
N VAL A 279 -27.01 -16.72 -2.58
CA VAL A 279 -26.46 -16.30 -1.29
C VAL A 279 -27.16 -15.07 -0.72
N GLN A 280 -27.63 -14.15 -1.58
CA GLN A 280 -28.47 -13.02 -1.18
C GLN A 280 -29.81 -13.47 -0.58
N ALA A 281 -30.45 -14.49 -1.16
CA ALA A 281 -31.66 -15.10 -0.59
C ALA A 281 -31.42 -15.76 0.78
N ARG A 282 -30.16 -16.03 1.14
CA ARG A 282 -29.75 -16.50 2.48
C ARG A 282 -29.47 -15.36 3.46
N GLY A 283 -29.66 -14.11 3.05
CA GLY A 283 -29.41 -12.90 3.85
C GLY A 283 -27.98 -12.37 3.78
N GLN A 284 -27.13 -12.94 2.92
CA GLN A 284 -25.75 -12.46 2.73
C GLN A 284 -25.73 -11.28 1.75
N LYS A 285 -24.66 -10.49 1.80
CA LYS A 285 -24.38 -9.44 0.81
C LYS A 285 -23.19 -9.84 -0.04
N VAL A 286 -23.26 -9.56 -1.33
CA VAL A 286 -22.15 -9.76 -2.26
C VAL A 286 -21.75 -8.41 -2.82
N ILE A 287 -20.52 -7.99 -2.58
CA ILE A 287 -19.97 -6.73 -3.07
C ILE A 287 -18.80 -7.00 -4.00
N ILE A 288 -18.57 -6.11 -4.95
CA ILE A 288 -17.36 -6.16 -5.79
C ILE A 288 -16.23 -5.40 -5.09
N SER A 289 -15.07 -6.03 -4.92
CA SER A 289 -13.88 -5.36 -4.38
C SER A 289 -13.01 -4.84 -5.50
N VAL A 290 -12.49 -3.63 -5.33
CA VAL A 290 -11.57 -2.99 -6.27
C VAL A 290 -10.24 -2.75 -5.60
N GLY A 291 -9.17 -3.28 -6.21
CA GLY A 291 -7.81 -3.10 -5.75
C GLY A 291 -7.06 -4.41 -5.65
N GLY A 292 -6.58 -4.73 -4.44
CA GLY A 292 -5.64 -5.80 -4.19
C GLY A 292 -4.22 -5.46 -4.64
N GLN A 293 -3.25 -6.29 -4.25
CA GLN A 293 -1.81 -6.06 -4.48
C GLN A 293 -1.42 -5.68 -5.92
N ASN A 294 -2.16 -6.14 -6.94
CA ASN A 294 -1.89 -5.87 -8.35
C ASN A 294 -2.82 -4.81 -8.97
N GLY A 295 -3.73 -4.22 -8.19
CA GLY A 295 -4.67 -3.21 -8.65
C GLY A 295 -3.97 -1.89 -8.99
N THR A 296 -4.17 -1.39 -10.20
CA THR A 296 -3.61 -0.11 -10.69
C THR A 296 -4.66 0.99 -10.87
N ILE A 297 -5.84 0.81 -10.24
CA ILE A 297 -6.94 1.76 -10.35
C ILE A 297 -6.53 3.07 -9.67
N SER A 298 -6.74 4.19 -10.37
CA SER A 298 -6.54 5.54 -9.82
C SER A 298 -7.78 6.39 -10.06
N VAL A 299 -8.26 7.03 -9.00
CA VAL A 299 -9.39 7.96 -9.00
C VAL A 299 -8.90 9.29 -8.44
N SER A 300 -8.42 10.16 -9.34
CA SER A 300 -7.63 11.35 -8.99
C SER A 300 -8.23 12.66 -9.52
N ASP A 301 -9.35 12.59 -10.24
CA ASP A 301 -10.12 13.74 -10.71
C ASP A 301 -11.62 13.41 -10.83
N SER A 302 -12.44 14.41 -11.17
CA SER A 302 -13.89 14.22 -11.28
C SER A 302 -14.30 13.27 -12.42
N ASN A 303 -13.53 13.23 -13.51
CA ASN A 303 -13.84 12.37 -14.65
C ASN A 303 -13.59 10.91 -14.32
N SER A 304 -12.43 10.59 -13.75
CA SER A 304 -12.09 9.26 -13.24
C SER A 304 -13.03 8.83 -12.12
N ALA A 305 -13.49 9.74 -11.25
CA ALA A 305 -14.53 9.44 -10.26
C ALA A 305 -15.87 9.05 -10.91
N ASN A 306 -16.29 9.75 -11.96
CA ASN A 306 -17.51 9.42 -12.70
C ASN A 306 -17.37 8.09 -13.45
N ASN A 307 -16.22 7.83 -14.06
CA ASN A 307 -15.93 6.57 -14.74
C ASN A 307 -15.96 5.38 -13.77
N PHE A 308 -15.33 5.55 -12.59
CA PHE A 308 -15.38 4.58 -11.51
C PHE A 308 -16.82 4.30 -11.07
N ALA A 309 -17.57 5.36 -10.75
CA ALA A 309 -18.95 5.21 -10.30
C ALA A 309 -19.84 4.54 -11.36
N ASN A 310 -19.71 4.93 -12.62
CA ASN A 310 -20.53 4.39 -13.70
C ASN A 310 -20.20 2.92 -14.00
N SER A 311 -18.92 2.55 -14.01
CA SER A 311 -18.51 1.16 -14.19
C SER A 311 -18.98 0.27 -13.04
N ILE A 312 -18.82 0.70 -11.78
CA ILE A 312 -19.34 -0.03 -10.62
C ILE A 312 -20.87 -0.17 -10.66
N LYS A 313 -21.62 0.88 -10.97
CA LYS A 313 -23.08 0.80 -11.14
C LYS A 313 -23.48 -0.17 -12.26
N SER A 314 -22.68 -0.25 -13.32
CA SER A 314 -22.89 -1.21 -14.41
C SER A 314 -22.67 -2.64 -13.94
N LEU A 315 -21.61 -2.89 -13.15
CA LEU A 315 -21.36 -4.20 -12.52
C LEU A 315 -22.45 -4.58 -11.53
N ILE A 316 -22.90 -3.65 -10.68
CA ILE A 316 -24.04 -3.84 -9.78
C ILE A 316 -25.27 -4.28 -10.57
N SER A 317 -25.59 -3.59 -11.68
CA SER A 317 -26.74 -3.92 -12.51
C SER A 317 -26.59 -5.26 -13.23
N ALA A 318 -25.38 -5.58 -13.72
CA ALA A 318 -25.13 -6.77 -14.52
C ALA A 318 -25.03 -8.05 -13.69
N TYR A 319 -24.48 -7.98 -12.48
CA TYR A 319 -24.21 -9.13 -11.62
C TYR A 319 -25.13 -9.21 -10.39
N GLY A 320 -25.77 -8.11 -10.02
CA GLY A 320 -26.61 -8.02 -8.83
C GLY A 320 -25.82 -7.76 -7.54
N PHE A 321 -24.63 -7.16 -7.60
CA PHE A 321 -23.87 -6.83 -6.39
C PHE A 321 -24.62 -5.81 -5.51
N ASP A 322 -24.52 -5.96 -4.19
CA ASP A 322 -25.13 -5.09 -3.18
C ASP A 322 -24.35 -3.78 -2.97
N GLY A 323 -23.14 -3.67 -3.53
CA GLY A 323 -22.28 -2.51 -3.39
C GLY A 323 -20.82 -2.79 -3.73
N VAL A 324 -19.90 -2.04 -3.11
CA VAL A 324 -18.48 -2.01 -3.46
C VAL A 324 -17.58 -1.98 -2.23
N ASP A 325 -16.42 -2.62 -2.35
CA ASP A 325 -15.31 -2.55 -1.40
C ASP A 325 -14.12 -1.81 -2.02
N ILE A 326 -13.48 -0.92 -1.25
CA ILE A 326 -12.30 -0.16 -1.66
C ILE A 326 -11.05 -0.72 -0.98
N ASP A 327 -10.20 -1.37 -1.77
CA ASP A 327 -8.97 -2.06 -1.37
C ASP A 327 -7.77 -1.60 -2.22
N LEU A 328 -7.71 -0.29 -2.52
CA LEU A 328 -6.66 0.32 -3.35
C LEU A 328 -5.38 0.53 -2.55
N GLU A 329 -4.39 -0.35 -2.73
CA GLU A 329 -3.10 -0.30 -2.03
C GLU A 329 -2.13 0.77 -2.60
N ASN A 330 -2.44 1.35 -3.75
CA ASN A 330 -1.70 2.45 -4.38
C ASN A 330 -2.15 3.85 -3.89
N GLY A 331 -3.01 3.91 -2.87
CA GLY A 331 -3.52 5.13 -2.26
C GLY A 331 -4.85 5.62 -2.86
N VAL A 332 -5.53 6.48 -2.13
CA VAL A 332 -6.80 7.10 -2.54
C VAL A 332 -6.69 8.62 -2.53
N ASN A 333 -7.47 9.28 -3.37
CA ASN A 333 -7.81 10.69 -3.20
C ASN A 333 -9.19 10.78 -2.52
N SER A 334 -9.23 11.25 -1.27
CA SER A 334 -10.46 11.27 -0.46
C SER A 334 -11.59 12.11 -1.06
N THR A 335 -11.27 13.12 -1.87
CA THR A 335 -12.26 13.99 -2.52
C THR A 335 -12.95 13.26 -3.66
N TYR A 336 -12.17 12.74 -4.62
CA TYR A 336 -12.71 12.13 -5.84
C TYR A 336 -13.25 10.73 -5.60
N MET A 337 -12.63 9.95 -4.71
CA MET A 337 -13.22 8.67 -4.30
C MET A 337 -14.52 8.90 -3.51
N GLY A 338 -14.59 9.95 -2.67
CA GLY A 338 -15.82 10.34 -1.98
C GLY A 338 -16.95 10.68 -2.96
N GLN A 339 -16.66 11.46 -4.00
CA GLN A 339 -17.62 11.73 -5.09
C GLN A 339 -18.12 10.44 -5.74
N ALA A 340 -17.22 9.52 -6.08
CA ALA A 340 -17.57 8.27 -6.74
C ALA A 340 -18.46 7.38 -5.87
N LEU A 341 -18.10 7.19 -4.59
CA LEU A 341 -18.84 6.37 -3.64
C LEU A 341 -20.24 6.92 -3.35
N ARG A 342 -20.40 8.24 -3.30
CA ARG A 342 -21.72 8.89 -3.19
C ARG A 342 -22.60 8.59 -4.39
N SER A 343 -22.04 8.65 -5.60
CA SER A 343 -22.74 8.33 -6.85
C SER A 343 -23.14 6.86 -6.92
N ILE A 344 -22.28 5.94 -6.45
CA ILE A 344 -22.60 4.51 -6.34
C ILE A 344 -23.74 4.28 -5.35
N TYR A 345 -23.67 4.91 -4.17
CA TYR A 345 -24.69 4.78 -3.14
C TYR A 345 -26.06 5.31 -3.60
N SER A 346 -26.10 6.46 -4.27
CA SER A 346 -27.36 6.99 -4.84
C SER A 346 -27.89 6.12 -5.99
N GLY A 347 -26.98 5.44 -6.72
CA GLY A 347 -27.30 4.48 -7.78
C GLY A 347 -27.71 3.08 -7.31
N GLY A 348 -27.78 2.82 -6.00
CA GLY A 348 -28.28 1.55 -5.44
C GLY A 348 -27.23 0.63 -4.84
N GLY A 349 -25.93 0.93 -4.94
CA GLY A 349 -24.87 0.20 -4.24
C GLY A 349 -24.84 0.58 -2.76
N LYS A 350 -25.64 -0.09 -1.93
CA LYS A 350 -25.88 0.32 -0.53
C LYS A 350 -24.86 -0.21 0.46
N ILE A 351 -24.07 -1.23 0.11
CA ILE A 351 -23.02 -1.77 0.98
C ILE A 351 -21.67 -1.18 0.55
N ILE A 352 -21.15 -0.23 1.31
CA ILE A 352 -19.86 0.43 1.04
C ILE A 352 -18.87 0.01 2.12
N THR A 353 -17.84 -0.74 1.73
CA THR A 353 -16.77 -1.15 2.63
C THR A 353 -15.42 -0.63 2.16
N MET A 354 -14.46 -0.61 3.08
CA MET A 354 -13.08 -0.21 2.79
C MET A 354 -12.14 -1.16 3.52
N ALA A 355 -11.02 -1.54 2.90
CA ALA A 355 -9.99 -2.35 3.51
C ALA A 355 -8.61 -1.68 3.43
N PRO A 356 -8.43 -0.50 4.05
CA PRO A 356 -7.14 0.18 4.08
C PRO A 356 -6.08 -0.67 4.77
N GLN A 357 -4.81 -0.45 4.41
CA GLN A 357 -3.70 -0.95 5.20
C GLN A 357 -3.61 -0.15 6.52
N THR A 358 -2.89 -0.69 7.50
CA THR A 358 -2.69 -0.01 8.79
C THR A 358 -2.16 1.42 8.67
N ILE A 359 -1.26 1.69 7.72
CA ILE A 359 -0.69 3.03 7.49
C ILE A 359 -1.74 4.08 7.09
N ASP A 360 -2.81 3.67 6.42
CA ASP A 360 -3.78 4.60 5.87
C ASP A 360 -4.80 5.07 6.90
N MET A 361 -4.71 4.53 8.13
CA MET A 361 -5.64 4.79 9.24
C MET A 361 -4.94 5.26 10.54
N GLN A 362 -3.62 5.53 10.51
CA GLN A 362 -2.86 5.98 11.69
C GLN A 362 -3.27 7.37 12.20
N SER A 363 -3.93 8.18 11.37
CA SER A 363 -4.50 9.46 11.79
C SER A 363 -5.66 9.87 10.88
N THR A 364 -6.52 10.76 11.36
CA THR A 364 -7.62 11.34 10.56
C THR A 364 -7.12 12.21 9.40
N GLY A 365 -5.82 12.50 9.33
CA GLY A 365 -5.17 13.20 8.23
C GLY A 365 -4.76 12.30 7.06
N ALA A 366 -4.76 10.97 7.22
CA ALA A 366 -4.48 10.03 6.15
C ALA A 366 -5.66 9.94 5.16
N GLU A 367 -5.39 9.78 3.86
CA GLU A 367 -6.43 9.92 2.82
C GLU A 367 -7.56 8.89 2.95
N TYR A 368 -7.29 7.64 3.34
CA TYR A 368 -8.35 6.66 3.60
C TYR A 368 -9.20 7.02 4.81
N PHE A 369 -8.59 7.49 5.90
CA PHE A 369 -9.35 7.92 7.08
C PHE A 369 -10.19 9.16 6.74
N LYS A 370 -9.61 10.17 6.07
CA LYS A 370 -10.38 11.32 5.55
C LYS A 370 -11.56 10.87 4.71
N LEU A 371 -11.36 9.93 3.78
CA LEU A 371 -12.42 9.37 2.96
C LEU A 371 -13.51 8.74 3.84
N ALA A 372 -13.15 7.86 4.77
CA ALA A 372 -14.08 7.19 5.68
C ALA A 372 -14.93 8.19 6.48
N LEU A 373 -14.32 9.30 6.94
CA LEU A 373 -15.04 10.38 7.62
C LEU A 373 -15.94 11.18 6.67
N ASN A 374 -15.47 11.51 5.46
CA ASN A 374 -16.23 12.24 4.44
C ASN A 374 -17.48 11.47 3.95
N ILE A 375 -17.44 10.13 4.02
CA ILE A 375 -18.55 9.25 3.64
C ILE A 375 -19.21 8.54 4.81
N LYS A 376 -18.99 9.01 6.05
CA LYS A 376 -19.41 8.34 7.29
C LYS A 376 -20.91 7.98 7.36
N ASP A 377 -21.79 8.74 6.73
CA ASP A 377 -23.23 8.48 6.70
C ASP A 377 -23.67 7.44 5.66
N ILE A 378 -22.80 7.04 4.73
CA ILE A 378 -23.05 5.94 3.77
C ILE A 378 -22.09 4.75 3.93
N LEU A 379 -21.01 4.92 4.69
CA LEU A 379 -20.02 3.88 4.98
C LEU A 379 -20.61 2.79 5.88
N THR A 380 -20.57 1.56 5.40
CA THR A 380 -21.02 0.37 6.15
C THR A 380 -19.98 -0.07 7.17
N ILE A 381 -18.74 -0.31 6.75
CA ILE A 381 -17.64 -0.80 7.61
C ILE A 381 -16.27 -0.55 6.99
N VAL A 382 -15.30 -0.15 7.81
CA VAL A 382 -13.87 -0.17 7.51
C VAL A 382 -13.29 -1.44 8.13
N ASN A 383 -12.86 -2.35 7.26
CA ASN A 383 -12.20 -3.59 7.59
C ASN A 383 -10.69 -3.44 7.38
N MET A 384 -10.06 -2.60 8.20
CA MET A 384 -8.62 -2.35 8.09
C MET A 384 -7.84 -3.66 8.14
N GLN A 385 -6.79 -3.77 7.32
CA GLN A 385 -5.95 -4.96 7.25
C GLN A 385 -4.91 -4.94 8.39
N TYR A 386 -5.13 -5.73 9.44
CA TYR A 386 -4.23 -5.83 10.60
C TYR A 386 -3.09 -6.86 10.38
N TYR A 387 -2.61 -6.98 9.15
CA TYR A 387 -1.63 -7.98 8.72
C TYR A 387 -0.75 -7.42 7.61
N ASN A 388 0.30 -8.17 7.25
CA ASN A 388 1.38 -7.70 6.36
C ASN A 388 1.93 -6.31 6.77
N SER A 389 1.89 -6.02 8.07
CA SER A 389 2.23 -4.72 8.62
C SER A 389 3.43 -4.82 9.56
N GLY A 390 4.23 -3.76 9.60
CA GLY A 390 5.20 -3.59 10.67
C GLY A 390 4.53 -3.31 12.01
N SER A 391 5.31 -2.82 12.97
CA SER A 391 4.71 -2.32 14.19
C SER A 391 4.11 -0.93 13.94
N MET A 392 3.01 -0.61 14.62
CA MET A 392 2.27 0.63 14.44
C MET A 392 2.02 1.27 15.80
N LEU A 393 1.81 2.59 15.81
CA LEU A 393 1.39 3.28 17.01
C LEU A 393 -0.08 2.96 17.30
N GLY A 394 -0.40 2.64 18.55
CA GLY A 394 -1.77 2.63 19.05
C GLY A 394 -2.30 4.05 19.29
N CYS A 395 -3.58 4.16 19.66
CA CYS A 395 -4.17 5.45 20.06
C CYS A 395 -3.48 6.08 21.27
N ASP A 396 -2.79 5.30 22.10
CA ASP A 396 -1.98 5.76 23.24
C ASP A 396 -0.52 6.12 22.86
N GLN A 397 -0.22 6.15 21.56
CA GLN A 397 1.09 6.45 20.98
C GLN A 397 2.20 5.45 21.34
N LYS A 398 1.87 4.27 21.85
CA LYS A 398 2.83 3.18 22.04
C LYS A 398 2.92 2.30 20.80
N VAL A 399 4.07 1.66 20.63
CA VAL A 399 4.33 0.74 19.50
C VAL A 399 3.74 -0.64 19.79
N TYR A 400 2.96 -1.16 18.87
CA TYR A 400 2.40 -2.51 18.89
C TYR A 400 2.78 -3.25 17.61
N SER A 401 3.17 -4.52 17.71
CA SER A 401 3.53 -5.34 16.55
C SER A 401 2.37 -6.24 16.15
N GLN A 402 2.20 -6.42 14.83
CA GLN A 402 1.22 -7.37 14.28
C GLN A 402 1.36 -8.76 14.91
N GLY A 403 0.27 -9.52 14.91
CA GLY A 403 0.28 -10.85 15.50
C GLY A 403 -0.02 -10.86 17.03
N SER A 404 -0.60 -9.79 17.56
CA SER A 404 -1.01 -9.69 18.97
C SER A 404 -2.41 -9.10 19.15
N ILE A 405 -3.08 -9.43 20.26
CA ILE A 405 -4.37 -8.83 20.64
C ILE A 405 -4.23 -7.32 20.84
N ASP A 406 -3.10 -6.88 21.37
CA ASP A 406 -2.82 -5.46 21.62
C ASP A 406 -2.75 -4.67 20.32
N PHE A 407 -2.13 -5.23 19.26
CA PHE A 407 -2.14 -4.60 17.94
C PHE A 407 -3.55 -4.38 17.41
N LEU A 408 -4.42 -5.37 17.53
CA LEU A 408 -5.80 -5.26 17.06
C LEU A 408 -6.57 -4.18 17.83
N THR A 409 -6.50 -4.23 19.16
CA THR A 409 -7.29 -3.36 20.03
C THR A 409 -6.75 -1.92 20.06
N ALA A 410 -5.43 -1.73 20.07
CA ALA A 410 -4.80 -0.42 20.12
C ALA A 410 -4.92 0.35 18.79
N LEU A 411 -4.91 -0.33 17.64
CA LEU A 411 -5.14 0.32 16.34
C LEU A 411 -6.64 0.52 16.05
N ALA A 412 -7.52 -0.41 16.43
CA ALA A 412 -8.97 -0.19 16.35
C ALA A 412 -9.39 1.03 17.17
N CYS A 413 -8.74 1.26 18.33
CA CYS A 413 -8.95 2.43 19.16
C CYS A 413 -8.75 3.76 18.39
N ILE A 414 -7.80 3.83 17.45
CA ILE A 414 -7.56 5.05 16.63
C ILE A 414 -8.81 5.38 15.82
N GLN A 415 -9.41 4.39 15.18
CA GLN A 415 -10.62 4.56 14.38
C GLN A 415 -11.83 4.95 15.24
N LEU A 416 -11.98 4.26 16.38
CA LEU A 416 -13.10 4.44 17.32
C LEU A 416 -13.05 5.79 18.04
N GLN A 417 -11.86 6.32 18.35
CA GLN A 417 -11.69 7.64 18.95
C GLN A 417 -11.53 8.75 17.91
N GLY A 418 -11.11 8.41 16.68
CA GLY A 418 -10.92 9.33 15.56
C GLY A 418 -12.21 9.66 14.80
N GLY A 419 -13.37 9.21 15.28
CA GLY A 419 -14.67 9.70 14.84
C GLY A 419 -15.51 8.73 14.02
N LEU A 420 -15.07 7.50 13.74
CA LEU A 420 -15.95 6.47 13.17
C LEU A 420 -16.92 5.94 14.24
N ARG A 421 -18.14 5.54 13.85
CA ARG A 421 -19.03 4.82 14.77
C ARG A 421 -18.48 3.41 15.01
N ALA A 422 -18.74 2.82 16.16
CA ALA A 422 -18.31 1.45 16.45
C ALA A 422 -18.85 0.44 15.42
N ASP A 423 -20.08 0.65 14.93
CA ASP A 423 -20.70 -0.16 13.87
C ASP A 423 -20.07 0.01 12.48
N GLN A 424 -19.02 0.84 12.35
CA GLN A 424 -18.23 1.04 11.12
C GLN A 424 -16.79 0.53 11.24
N VAL A 425 -16.41 -0.09 12.35
CA VAL A 425 -15.03 -0.58 12.56
C VAL A 425 -15.05 -2.11 12.63
N GLY A 426 -14.26 -2.73 11.76
CA GLY A 426 -14.06 -4.18 11.70
C GLY A 426 -12.58 -4.55 11.75
N LEU A 427 -12.28 -5.74 12.27
CA LEU A 427 -10.91 -6.28 12.36
C LEU A 427 -10.62 -7.19 11.17
N GLY A 428 -9.80 -6.75 10.21
CA GLY A 428 -9.37 -7.56 9.05
C GLY A 428 -8.15 -8.43 9.33
N LEU A 429 -8.27 -9.76 9.19
CA LEU A 429 -7.25 -10.73 9.56
C LEU A 429 -7.01 -11.81 8.49
N PRO A 430 -5.81 -12.42 8.41
CA PRO A 430 -5.59 -13.60 7.60
C PRO A 430 -6.37 -14.80 8.16
N ALA A 431 -7.05 -15.55 7.29
CA ALA A 431 -7.82 -16.73 7.68
C ALA A 431 -6.94 -17.87 8.21
N SER A 432 -5.69 -17.93 7.73
CA SER A 432 -4.68 -18.92 8.09
C SER A 432 -3.28 -18.31 8.01
N GLY A 433 -2.28 -19.02 8.54
CA GLY A 433 -0.88 -18.62 8.43
C GLY A 433 -0.35 -18.54 6.98
N SER A 434 -1.02 -19.18 6.02
CA SER A 434 -0.65 -19.14 4.59
C SER A 434 -1.31 -17.99 3.84
N ALA A 435 -2.29 -17.31 4.44
CA ALA A 435 -3.06 -16.28 3.75
C ALA A 435 -2.34 -14.93 3.66
N ALA A 436 -1.29 -14.71 4.47
CA ALA A 436 -0.51 -13.48 4.50
C ALA A 436 0.95 -13.76 4.86
N GLY A 437 1.86 -12.84 4.52
CA GLY A 437 3.27 -12.91 4.89
C GLY A 437 3.55 -12.68 6.38
N GLY A 438 2.61 -12.07 7.11
CA GLY A 438 2.67 -11.92 8.56
C GLY A 438 1.35 -11.39 9.14
N GLY A 439 1.18 -11.47 10.47
CA GLY A 439 0.03 -10.91 11.17
C GLY A 439 -1.16 -11.86 11.39
N TYR A 440 -1.05 -13.14 11.01
CA TYR A 440 -2.05 -14.15 11.36
C TYR A 440 -2.32 -14.20 12.87
N GLN A 441 -3.59 -14.36 13.23
CA GLN A 441 -4.04 -14.56 14.60
C GLN A 441 -4.89 -15.82 14.70
N SER A 442 -4.70 -16.58 15.78
CA SER A 442 -5.62 -17.66 16.09
C SER A 442 -7.04 -17.11 16.25
N PRO A 443 -8.09 -17.88 15.91
CA PRO A 443 -9.46 -17.40 16.09
C PRO A 443 -9.78 -17.00 17.54
N SER A 444 -9.13 -17.64 18.52
CA SER A 444 -9.25 -17.25 19.94
C SER A 444 -8.73 -15.83 20.21
N ASN A 445 -7.64 -15.41 19.58
CA ASN A 445 -7.11 -14.05 19.73
C ASN A 445 -8.02 -13.01 19.08
N VAL A 446 -8.60 -13.33 17.91
CA VAL A 446 -9.59 -12.47 17.25
C VAL A 446 -10.83 -12.29 18.15
N ASN A 447 -11.33 -13.39 18.72
CA ASN A 447 -12.45 -13.37 19.66
C ASN A 447 -12.13 -12.55 20.92
N ALA A 448 -10.92 -12.70 21.46
CA ALA A 448 -10.45 -11.95 22.62
C ALA A 448 -10.37 -10.45 22.33
N ALA A 449 -9.84 -10.03 21.17
CA ALA A 449 -9.81 -8.64 20.75
C ALA A 449 -11.22 -8.04 20.59
N LEU A 450 -12.14 -8.78 19.95
CA LEU A 450 -13.55 -8.36 19.81
C LEU A 450 -14.24 -8.23 21.18
N ASN A 451 -14.03 -9.19 22.08
CA ASN A 451 -14.58 -9.11 23.44
C ASN A 451 -13.93 -7.97 24.26
N CYS A 452 -12.65 -7.67 24.02
CA CYS A 452 -11.98 -6.55 24.69
C CYS A 452 -12.62 -5.23 24.25
N LEU A 453 -12.82 -5.02 22.95
CA LEU A 453 -13.47 -3.84 22.42
C LEU A 453 -14.93 -3.77 22.88
N ALA A 454 -15.71 -4.83 22.73
CA ALA A 454 -17.16 -4.81 22.99
C ALA A 454 -17.52 -4.79 24.48
N LYS A 455 -16.78 -5.54 25.32
CA LYS A 455 -17.13 -5.87 26.71
C LYS A 455 -16.04 -5.48 27.72
N GLY A 456 -14.84 -5.12 27.27
CA GLY A 456 -13.71 -4.82 28.15
C GLY A 456 -13.05 -6.06 28.77
N THR A 457 -13.32 -7.25 28.24
CA THR A 457 -12.83 -8.56 28.73
C THR A 457 -11.95 -9.26 27.69
N GLY A 458 -10.94 -10.01 28.11
CA GLY A 458 -10.04 -10.69 27.16
C GLY A 458 -9.04 -9.76 26.45
N CYS A 459 -8.78 -8.59 27.04
CA CYS A 459 -7.76 -7.66 26.57
C CYS A 459 -6.35 -8.23 26.80
N GLY A 460 -5.38 -7.78 26.00
CA GLY A 460 -3.96 -7.99 26.30
C GLY A 460 -3.43 -6.93 27.28
N GLY A 461 -2.21 -6.46 27.07
CA GLY A 461 -1.63 -5.36 27.85
C GLY A 461 -2.30 -4.01 27.58
N PHE A 462 -2.83 -3.81 26.37
CA PHE A 462 -3.64 -2.64 26.03
C PHE A 462 -5.11 -2.88 26.37
N LYS A 463 -5.73 -1.90 27.02
CA LYS A 463 -7.17 -1.89 27.33
C LYS A 463 -7.77 -0.54 26.91
N PRO A 464 -8.76 -0.52 26.01
CA PRO A 464 -9.49 0.70 25.69
C PRO A 464 -10.08 1.37 26.94
N SER A 465 -10.06 2.70 26.98
CA SER A 465 -10.64 3.49 28.08
C SER A 465 -12.16 3.41 28.17
N THR A 466 -12.82 2.89 27.13
CA THR A 466 -14.28 2.71 27.05
C THR A 466 -14.57 1.47 26.22
N THR A 467 -15.69 0.80 26.49
CA THR A 467 -16.19 -0.31 25.69
C THR A 467 -17.03 0.17 24.51
N TYR A 468 -16.99 -0.57 23.41
CA TYR A 468 -17.70 -0.29 22.16
C TYR A 468 -18.63 -1.47 21.81
N PRO A 469 -19.77 -1.64 22.49
CA PRO A 469 -20.64 -2.80 22.32
C PRO A 469 -21.10 -3.01 20.87
N ALA A 470 -21.20 -1.94 20.08
CA ALA A 470 -21.60 -1.98 18.68
C ALA A 470 -20.44 -2.22 17.70
N ILE A 471 -19.24 -2.64 18.16
CA ILE A 471 -18.12 -2.98 17.27
C ILE A 471 -18.59 -3.94 16.17
N ARG A 472 -18.32 -3.61 14.90
CA ARG A 472 -19.07 -4.21 13.81
C ARG A 472 -18.73 -5.67 13.56
N GLY A 473 -17.49 -6.08 13.82
CA GLY A 473 -17.08 -7.47 13.76
C GLY A 473 -15.71 -7.65 13.14
N ALA A 474 -15.59 -8.64 12.26
CA ALA A 474 -14.32 -9.04 11.66
C ALA A 474 -14.42 -9.17 10.14
N MET A 475 -13.26 -9.18 9.51
CA MET A 475 -13.06 -9.48 8.11
C MET A 475 -11.95 -10.50 7.98
N THR A 476 -12.00 -11.33 6.94
CA THR A 476 -10.86 -12.18 6.61
C THR A 476 -10.46 -12.19 5.14
N TRP A 477 -9.15 -12.12 4.94
CA TRP A 477 -8.48 -12.64 3.75
C TRP A 477 -8.05 -14.09 4.03
N SER A 478 -8.76 -15.10 3.54
CA SER A 478 -9.94 -15.06 2.68
C SER A 478 -10.84 -16.26 2.95
N ILE A 479 -12.06 -16.25 2.37
CA ILE A 479 -12.99 -17.38 2.43
C ILE A 479 -12.33 -18.65 1.87
N ASN A 480 -11.58 -18.52 0.77
CA ASN A 480 -10.91 -19.64 0.12
C ASN A 480 -9.79 -20.23 1.01
N TRP A 481 -9.00 -19.38 1.66
CA TRP A 481 -7.97 -19.82 2.61
C TRP A 481 -8.57 -20.43 3.88
N ASP A 482 -9.68 -19.89 4.37
CA ASP A 482 -10.41 -20.48 5.50
C ASP A 482 -11.00 -21.84 5.11
N ALA A 483 -11.56 -21.97 3.91
CA ALA A 483 -12.09 -23.22 3.38
C ALA A 483 -11.02 -24.30 3.21
N SER A 484 -9.79 -23.92 2.82
CA SER A 484 -8.63 -24.82 2.83
C SER A 484 -8.28 -25.33 4.23
N ASN A 485 -8.65 -24.57 5.27
CA ASN A 485 -8.39 -24.88 6.67
C ASN A 485 -9.67 -25.30 7.43
N GLY A 486 -10.65 -25.88 6.73
CA GLY A 486 -11.86 -26.43 7.34
C GLY A 486 -12.80 -25.40 7.98
N TYR A 487 -12.75 -24.14 7.54
CA TYR A 487 -13.53 -23.01 8.08
C TYR A 487 -13.27 -22.70 9.55
N ALA A 488 -12.07 -23.01 10.06
CA ALA A 488 -11.71 -22.80 11.46
C ALA A 488 -11.87 -21.33 11.91
N PHE A 489 -11.57 -20.37 11.02
CA PHE A 489 -11.74 -18.95 11.31
C PHE A 489 -13.23 -18.59 11.40
N ALA A 490 -14.00 -18.86 10.35
CA ALA A 490 -15.41 -18.48 10.31
C ALA A 490 -16.23 -19.14 11.41
N ASN A 491 -16.02 -20.43 11.68
CA ASN A 491 -16.77 -21.17 12.68
C ASN A 491 -16.58 -20.58 14.10
N SER A 492 -15.34 -20.23 14.45
CA SER A 492 -15.04 -19.67 15.76
C SER A 492 -15.45 -18.20 15.89
N VAL A 493 -15.13 -17.38 14.87
CA VAL A 493 -15.38 -15.93 14.93
C VAL A 493 -16.88 -15.63 14.84
N SER A 494 -17.62 -16.29 13.94
CA SER A 494 -19.07 -16.08 13.84
C SER A 494 -19.82 -16.51 15.10
N ALA A 495 -19.40 -17.60 15.74
CA ALA A 495 -19.96 -18.02 17.03
C ALA A 495 -19.72 -16.96 18.12
N ASN A 496 -18.52 -16.37 18.19
CA ASN A 496 -18.24 -15.30 19.14
C ASN A 496 -19.02 -14.02 18.84
N LEU A 497 -19.15 -13.63 17.56
CA LEU A 497 -19.93 -12.45 17.14
C LEU A 497 -21.39 -12.55 17.60
N ALA A 498 -21.98 -13.75 17.58
CA ALA A 498 -23.33 -13.99 18.08
C ALA A 498 -23.49 -13.78 19.61
N THR A 499 -22.39 -13.72 20.35
CA THR A 499 -22.39 -13.45 21.81
C THR A 499 -22.10 -11.99 22.16
N LEU A 500 -21.81 -11.14 21.18
CA LEU A 500 -21.57 -9.71 21.42
C LEU A 500 -22.90 -8.99 21.71
N PRO A 501 -22.89 -7.89 22.50
CA PRO A 501 -24.10 -7.21 22.95
C PRO A 501 -24.85 -6.49 21.84
#